data_AF-A0A9P6SV48-F1
#
_entry.id   AF-A0A9P6SV48-F1
#
_cell.length_a   1.000
_cell.length_b   1.000
_cell.length_c   1.000
_cell.angle_alpha   90.00
_cell.angle_beta   90.00
_cell.angle_gamma   90.00
#
_symmetry.space_group_name_H-M   'P 1'
#
loop_
_entity.id
_entity.type
_entity.pdbx_description
1 polymer ?
#
loop_
_entity_poly.entity_id
_entity_poly.type
_entity_poly.pdbx_seq_one_letter_code
_entity_poly.pdbx_strand_id
1 'polypeptide(L)'
;MFKSRTNAAVFVTCFFIGMGFFGIMFFMPLYFQIVRQESATKAGLEMLPLIVGLLIASISSGFMVSKYGQYLPFIWVGLALSTTGTGLLSLLTEDSSRGEIIGYLFINGFGLGFCMQTTMLAIQSSVERKDIAIATSNATFFRTVGSVLGVAIAGTVFNNAIKKNLGPLILKNPDIAAVISDSYLASTFDSAIEVQILHAYMLALRSAFRVCIPFMGLAFFFSLFIKRHKLSKTLEPVVLE
;
A
#
# COMPACT_ATOMS: atom_id res chain seq x y z
N MET A 1 -27.18 -5.36 -1.59
CA MET A 1 -25.74 -5.25 -1.26
C MET A 1 -25.40 -4.10 -0.33
N PHE A 2 -25.56 -2.82 -0.71
CA PHE A 2 -25.17 -1.67 0.14
C PHE A 2 -26.00 -1.47 1.42
N LYS A 3 -27.20 -2.07 1.51
CA LYS A 3 -28.01 -2.09 2.75
C LYS A 3 -27.41 -2.97 3.85
N SER A 4 -26.53 -3.92 3.50
CA SER A 4 -25.82 -4.73 4.49
C SER A 4 -24.65 -3.94 5.05
N ARG A 5 -24.68 -3.68 6.37
CA ARG A 5 -23.60 -3.01 7.10
C ARG A 5 -22.25 -3.70 6.89
N THR A 6 -22.23 -5.04 6.77
CA THR A 6 -21.01 -5.82 6.52
C THR A 6 -20.42 -5.50 5.15
N ASN A 7 -21.24 -5.49 4.10
CA ASN A 7 -20.76 -5.28 2.73
C ASN A 7 -20.23 -3.86 2.55
N ALA A 8 -20.93 -2.87 3.13
CA ALA A 8 -20.45 -1.50 3.15
C ALA A 8 -19.10 -1.38 3.88
N ALA A 9 -18.95 -2.00 5.05
CA ALA A 9 -17.69 -2.01 5.79
C ALA A 9 -16.54 -2.65 4.98
N VAL A 10 -16.80 -3.76 4.28
CA VAL A 10 -15.81 -4.40 3.41
C VAL A 10 -15.41 -3.49 2.25
N PHE A 11 -16.36 -2.84 1.58
CA PHE A 11 -16.06 -1.93 0.47
C PHE A 11 -15.24 -0.71 0.91
N VAL A 12 -15.60 -0.10 2.04
CA VAL A 12 -14.83 1.01 2.62
C VAL A 12 -13.43 0.55 3.03
N THR A 13 -13.31 -0.64 3.60
CA THR A 13 -12.00 -1.24 3.93
C THR A 13 -11.17 -1.45 2.66
N CYS A 14 -11.73 -2.02 1.59
CA CYS A 14 -11.06 -2.18 0.29
C CYS A 14 -10.61 -0.84 -0.30
N PHE A 15 -11.44 0.18 -0.20
CA PHE A 15 -11.11 1.53 -0.67
C PHE A 15 -9.86 2.08 0.02
N PHE A 16 -9.83 2.04 1.36
CA PHE A 16 -8.68 2.54 2.13
C PHE A 16 -7.41 1.68 1.98
N ILE A 17 -7.55 0.35 1.87
CA ILE A 17 -6.43 -0.53 1.47
C ILE A 17 -5.86 -0.08 0.13
N GLY A 18 -6.72 0.19 -0.85
CA GLY A 18 -6.33 0.70 -2.16
C GLY A 18 -5.53 1.99 -2.05
N MET A 19 -6.01 2.95 -1.26
CA MET A 19 -5.34 4.24 -1.04
C MET A 19 -3.92 4.08 -0.47
N GLY A 20 -3.77 3.31 0.61
CA GLY A 20 -2.48 3.17 1.29
C GLY A 20 -1.49 2.30 0.51
N PHE A 21 -1.95 1.18 -0.06
CA PHE A 21 -1.09 0.22 -0.77
C PHE A 21 -0.47 0.83 -2.02
N PHE A 22 -1.29 1.40 -2.90
CA PHE A 22 -0.77 1.95 -4.17
C PHE A 22 0.02 3.24 -3.98
N GLY A 23 -0.27 4.01 -2.91
CA GLY A 23 0.61 5.11 -2.51
C GLY A 23 2.03 4.62 -2.23
N ILE A 24 2.19 3.59 -1.39
CA ILE A 24 3.52 3.03 -1.08
C ILE A 24 4.17 2.43 -2.35
N MET A 25 3.42 1.65 -3.11
CA MET A 25 3.95 0.99 -4.31
C MET A 25 4.43 1.98 -5.38
N PHE A 26 3.84 3.18 -5.44
CA PHE A 26 4.25 4.23 -6.37
C PHE A 26 5.48 5.02 -5.89
N PHE A 27 5.54 5.39 -4.60
CA PHE A 27 6.60 6.25 -4.08
C PHE A 27 7.86 5.49 -3.63
N MET A 28 7.76 4.19 -3.33
CA MET A 28 8.94 3.41 -2.91
C MET A 28 9.99 3.24 -4.03
N PRO A 29 9.63 2.96 -5.30
CA PRO A 29 10.58 2.98 -6.40
C PRO A 29 11.29 4.33 -6.56
N LEU A 30 10.61 5.44 -6.26
CA LEU A 30 11.21 6.78 -6.31
C LEU A 30 12.24 6.98 -5.20
N TYR A 31 12.02 6.42 -4.01
CA TYR A 31 13.04 6.37 -2.96
C TYR A 31 14.31 5.65 -3.44
N PHE A 32 14.18 4.47 -4.04
CA PHE A 32 15.35 3.73 -4.53
C PHE A 32 16.06 4.43 -5.69
N GLN A 33 15.31 4.99 -6.63
CA GLN A 33 15.91 5.62 -7.81
C GLN A 33 16.53 6.97 -7.51
N ILE A 34 15.85 7.81 -6.72
CA ILE A 34 16.29 9.18 -6.48
C ILE A 34 17.19 9.26 -5.26
N VAL A 35 16.74 8.75 -4.11
CA VAL A 35 17.48 8.89 -2.83
C VAL A 35 18.65 7.91 -2.77
N ARG A 36 18.43 6.66 -3.15
CA ARG A 36 19.49 5.62 -3.13
C ARG A 36 20.31 5.57 -4.43
N GLN A 37 19.95 6.38 -5.42
CA GLN A 37 20.60 6.46 -6.73
C GLN A 37 20.77 5.11 -7.42
N GLU A 38 19.80 4.22 -7.23
CA GLU A 38 19.82 2.90 -7.83
C GLU A 38 19.12 2.91 -9.20
N SER A 39 19.56 2.07 -10.13
CA SER A 39 18.87 1.94 -11.42
C SER A 39 17.44 1.45 -11.24
N ALA A 40 16.55 1.79 -12.18
CA ALA A 40 15.16 1.32 -12.15
C ALA A 40 15.04 -0.21 -12.03
N THR A 41 15.93 -0.96 -12.68
CA THR A 41 16.01 -2.42 -12.57
C THR A 41 16.30 -2.87 -11.14
N LYS A 42 17.27 -2.23 -10.48
CA LYS A 42 17.65 -2.57 -9.11
C LYS A 42 16.58 -2.14 -8.10
N ALA A 43 15.97 -0.97 -8.28
CA ALA A 43 14.83 -0.53 -7.50
C ALA A 43 13.67 -1.55 -7.53
N GLY A 44 13.41 -2.14 -8.71
CA GLY A 44 12.44 -3.23 -8.85
C GLY A 44 12.81 -4.48 -8.04
N LEU A 45 14.11 -4.85 -8.03
CA LEU A 45 14.60 -5.98 -7.22
C LEU A 45 14.48 -5.70 -5.71
N GLU A 46 14.74 -4.47 -5.26
CA GLU A 46 14.60 -4.07 -3.86
C GLU A 46 13.12 -4.04 -3.39
N MET A 47 12.15 -4.10 -4.30
CA MET A 47 10.73 -4.29 -3.96
C MET A 47 10.35 -5.75 -3.69
N LEU A 48 11.22 -6.72 -4.02
CA LEU A 48 10.95 -8.15 -3.84
C LEU A 48 10.53 -8.53 -2.40
N PRO A 49 11.14 -8.00 -1.32
CA PRO A 49 10.71 -8.33 0.04
C PRO A 49 9.23 -8.06 0.30
N LEU A 50 8.68 -6.97 -0.26
CA LEU A 50 7.26 -6.66 -0.17
C LEU A 50 6.42 -7.71 -0.89
N ILE A 51 6.81 -8.08 -2.11
CA ILE A 51 6.10 -9.07 -2.93
C ILE A 51 6.16 -10.45 -2.26
N VAL A 52 7.34 -10.86 -1.79
CA VAL A 52 7.55 -12.13 -1.08
C VAL A 52 6.71 -12.18 0.20
N GLY A 53 6.73 -11.13 1.02
CA GLY A 53 5.89 -11.03 2.21
C GLY A 53 4.40 -11.17 1.86
N LEU A 54 3.95 -10.45 0.83
CA LEU A 54 2.58 -10.51 0.34
C LEU A 54 2.17 -11.91 -0.14
N LEU A 55 3.03 -12.58 -0.90
CA LEU A 55 2.76 -13.94 -1.39
C LEU A 55 2.67 -14.95 -0.24
N ILE A 56 3.65 -14.94 0.68
CA ILE A 56 3.68 -15.86 1.82
C ILE A 56 2.43 -15.67 2.68
N ALA A 57 2.08 -14.43 3.03
CA ALA A 57 0.90 -14.14 3.84
C ALA A 57 -0.40 -14.51 3.13
N SER A 58 -0.52 -14.23 1.83
CA SER A 58 -1.71 -14.57 1.04
C SER A 58 -1.96 -16.08 1.03
N ILE A 59 -0.92 -16.88 0.71
CA ILE A 59 -1.01 -18.35 0.70
C ILE A 59 -1.33 -18.90 2.10
N SER A 60 -0.60 -18.41 3.12
CA SER A 60 -0.79 -18.83 4.51
C SER A 60 -2.20 -18.52 5.01
N SER A 61 -2.72 -17.33 4.68
CA SER A 61 -4.08 -16.92 5.03
C SER A 61 -5.12 -17.83 4.39
N GLY A 62 -4.97 -18.18 3.11
CA GLY A 62 -5.90 -19.08 2.41
C GLY A 62 -5.95 -20.46 3.06
N PHE A 63 -4.78 -21.04 3.37
CA PHE A 63 -4.69 -22.33 4.04
C PHE A 63 -5.29 -22.28 5.45
N MET A 64 -4.93 -21.27 6.24
CA MET A 64 -5.43 -21.10 7.60
C MET A 64 -6.94 -20.88 7.63
N VAL A 65 -7.49 -20.08 6.72
CA VAL A 65 -8.94 -19.87 6.65
C VAL A 65 -9.66 -21.16 6.25
N SER A 66 -9.11 -21.94 5.31
CA SER A 66 -9.66 -23.25 4.94
C SER A 66 -9.70 -24.21 6.14
N LYS A 67 -8.61 -24.24 6.93
CA LYS A 67 -8.50 -25.11 8.12
C LYS A 67 -9.38 -24.66 9.28
N TYR A 68 -9.38 -23.37 9.63
CA TYR A 68 -10.03 -22.84 10.83
C TYR A 68 -11.44 -22.27 10.58
N GLY A 69 -11.82 -22.00 9.33
CA GLY A 69 -13.11 -21.41 8.97
C GLY A 69 -13.32 -19.99 9.50
N GLN A 70 -12.23 -19.25 9.74
CA GLN A 70 -12.23 -17.90 10.29
C GLN A 70 -11.38 -16.98 9.42
N TYR A 71 -11.94 -15.88 8.94
CA TYR A 71 -11.22 -14.88 8.12
C TYR A 71 -11.01 -13.53 8.82
N LEU A 72 -11.89 -13.14 9.75
CA LEU A 72 -11.81 -11.83 10.42
C LEU A 72 -10.51 -11.60 11.21
N PRO A 73 -10.01 -12.56 12.01
CA PRO A 73 -8.76 -12.34 12.75
C PRO A 73 -7.58 -12.02 11.83
N PHE A 74 -7.54 -12.66 10.65
CA PHE A 74 -6.51 -12.42 9.65
C PHE A 74 -6.62 -11.05 8.99
N ILE A 75 -7.84 -10.54 8.77
CA ILE A 75 -8.06 -9.16 8.30
C ILE A 75 -7.48 -8.17 9.33
N TRP A 76 -7.82 -8.34 10.61
CA TRP A 76 -7.39 -7.42 11.65
C TRP A 76 -5.87 -7.46 11.86
N VAL A 77 -5.28 -8.65 11.97
CA VAL A 77 -3.83 -8.80 12.11
C VAL A 77 -3.11 -8.27 10.86
N GLY A 78 -3.60 -8.58 9.67
CA GLY A 78 -3.02 -8.08 8.43
C GLY A 78 -3.04 -6.55 8.34
N LEU A 79 -4.16 -5.92 8.67
CA LEU A 79 -4.30 -4.45 8.63
C LEU A 79 -3.48 -3.77 9.72
N ALA A 80 -3.38 -4.35 10.91
CA ALA A 80 -2.51 -3.86 11.98
C ALA A 80 -1.02 -3.94 11.58
N LEU A 81 -0.59 -5.06 11.01
CA LEU A 81 0.77 -5.24 10.49
C LEU A 81 1.06 -4.29 9.34
N SER A 82 0.12 -4.13 8.42
CA SER A 82 0.30 -3.26 7.27
C SER A 82 0.38 -1.79 7.70
N THR A 83 -0.50 -1.34 8.61
CA THR A 83 -0.45 0.01 9.19
C THR A 83 0.88 0.27 9.89
N THR A 84 1.35 -0.70 10.69
CA THR A 84 2.67 -0.64 11.34
C THR A 84 3.80 -0.56 10.30
N GLY A 85 3.77 -1.41 9.28
CA GLY A 85 4.75 -1.39 8.19
C GLY A 85 4.77 -0.07 7.42
N THR A 86 3.61 0.53 7.14
CA THR A 86 3.52 1.87 6.54
C THR A 86 4.11 2.94 7.45
N GLY A 87 3.88 2.83 8.77
CA GLY A 87 4.51 3.68 9.77
C GLY A 87 6.03 3.57 9.76
N LEU A 88 6.57 2.35 9.71
CA LEU A 88 8.01 2.10 9.63
C LEU A 88 8.63 2.66 8.35
N LEU A 89 7.96 2.50 7.19
CA LEU A 89 8.41 3.09 5.93
C LEU A 89 8.49 4.62 5.99
N SER A 90 7.65 5.27 6.81
CA SER A 90 7.71 6.73 7.00
C SER A 90 8.94 7.20 7.81
N LEU A 91 9.64 6.28 8.48
CA LEU A 91 10.87 6.55 9.24
C LEU A 91 12.13 6.49 8.38
N LEU A 92 12.06 5.92 7.17
CA LEU A 92 13.20 5.80 6.26
C LEU A 92 13.95 7.12 6.10
N THR A 93 15.27 7.05 6.07
CA THR A 93 16.23 8.16 5.87
C THR A 93 17.06 7.87 4.63
N GLU A 94 17.87 8.83 4.17
CA GLU A 94 18.90 8.59 3.16
C GLU A 94 19.91 7.49 3.59
N ASP A 95 20.22 7.45 4.88
CA ASP A 95 21.22 6.56 5.48
C ASP A 95 20.65 5.22 5.98
N SER A 96 19.36 4.96 5.73
CA SER A 96 18.72 3.74 6.22
C SER A 96 19.43 2.50 5.68
N SER A 97 19.71 1.56 6.58
CA SER A 97 20.39 0.32 6.23
C SER A 97 19.51 -0.55 5.33
N ARG A 98 20.13 -1.37 4.48
CA ARG A 98 19.39 -2.31 3.63
C ARG A 98 18.50 -3.26 4.44
N GLY A 99 18.98 -3.69 5.62
CA GLY A 99 18.22 -4.56 6.52
C GLY A 99 16.92 -3.92 7.02
N GLU A 100 16.95 -2.64 7.38
CA GLU A 100 15.75 -1.89 7.79
C GLU A 100 14.75 -1.78 6.64
N ILE A 101 15.23 -1.40 5.45
CA ILE A 101 14.37 -1.27 4.26
C ILE A 101 13.67 -2.60 3.93
N ILE A 102 14.45 -3.69 3.87
CA ILE A 102 13.94 -5.04 3.61
C ILE A 102 12.91 -5.44 4.67
N GLY A 103 13.23 -5.22 5.95
CA GLY A 103 12.34 -5.54 7.06
C GLY A 103 11.02 -4.78 7.00
N TYR A 104 11.07 -3.47 6.74
CA TYR A 104 9.87 -2.62 6.67
C TYR A 104 8.98 -2.99 5.49
N LEU A 105 9.59 -3.24 4.32
CA LEU A 105 8.88 -3.71 3.13
C LEU A 105 8.25 -5.08 3.35
N PHE A 106 8.97 -6.00 3.98
CA PHE A 106 8.45 -7.33 4.29
C PHE A 106 7.27 -7.27 5.25
N ILE A 107 7.37 -6.52 6.37
CA ILE A 107 6.28 -6.36 7.34
C ILE A 107 5.04 -5.76 6.66
N ASN A 108 5.22 -4.72 5.86
CA ASN A 108 4.11 -4.08 5.15
C ASN A 108 3.46 -5.03 4.14
N GLY A 109 4.26 -5.69 3.30
CA GLY A 109 3.80 -6.66 2.31
C GLY A 109 3.10 -7.87 2.95
N PHE A 110 3.67 -8.40 4.02
CA PHE A 110 3.09 -9.52 4.79
C PHE A 110 1.73 -9.14 5.40
N GLY A 111 1.60 -7.95 5.97
CA GLY A 111 0.30 -7.43 6.43
C GLY A 111 -0.72 -7.32 5.29
N LEU A 112 -0.32 -6.77 4.14
CA LEU A 112 -1.19 -6.63 2.96
C LEU A 112 -1.64 -7.97 2.39
N GLY A 113 -0.75 -8.96 2.35
CA GLY A 113 -1.06 -10.29 1.82
C GLY A 113 -2.18 -10.98 2.59
N PHE A 114 -2.19 -10.86 3.93
CA PHE A 114 -3.31 -11.33 4.74
C PHE A 114 -4.62 -10.66 4.35
N CYS A 115 -4.61 -9.35 4.11
CA CYS A 115 -5.81 -8.56 3.85
C CYS A 115 -6.42 -8.83 2.48
N MET A 116 -5.59 -8.94 1.43
CA MET A 116 -6.05 -9.05 0.05
C MET A 116 -6.96 -10.26 -0.14
N GLN A 117 -6.54 -11.44 0.33
CA GLN A 117 -7.31 -12.67 0.17
C GLN A 117 -8.51 -12.74 1.12
N THR A 118 -8.32 -12.35 2.38
CA THR A 118 -9.35 -12.52 3.42
C THR A 118 -10.50 -11.51 3.29
N THR A 119 -10.23 -10.29 2.83
CA THR A 119 -11.28 -9.29 2.54
C THR A 119 -12.12 -9.71 1.34
N MET A 120 -11.50 -10.34 0.35
CA MET A 120 -12.19 -10.92 -0.81
C MET A 120 -13.12 -12.06 -0.36
N LEU A 121 -12.66 -12.92 0.54
CA LEU A 121 -13.49 -13.98 1.11
C LEU A 121 -14.62 -13.43 2.01
N ALA A 122 -14.37 -12.35 2.75
CA ALA A 122 -15.38 -11.69 3.56
C ALA A 122 -16.56 -11.18 2.71
N ILE A 123 -16.29 -10.57 1.56
CA ILE A 123 -17.38 -10.12 0.68
C ILE A 123 -18.12 -11.30 0.05
N GLN A 124 -17.40 -12.32 -0.42
CA GLN A 124 -18.01 -13.50 -1.04
C GLN A 124 -18.92 -14.27 -0.08
N SER A 125 -18.51 -14.39 1.19
CA SER A 125 -19.30 -15.08 2.23
C SER A 125 -20.51 -14.27 2.75
N SER A 126 -20.60 -12.98 2.41
CA SER A 126 -21.67 -12.08 2.86
C SER A 126 -22.85 -11.98 1.88
N VAL A 127 -22.78 -12.68 0.75
CA VAL A 127 -23.76 -12.58 -0.34
C VAL A 127 -24.21 -13.97 -0.82
N GLU A 128 -25.34 -14.01 -1.52
CA GLU A 128 -25.80 -15.22 -2.18
C GLU A 128 -24.89 -15.59 -3.36
N ARG A 129 -24.85 -16.88 -3.73
CA ARG A 129 -23.97 -17.41 -4.78
C ARG A 129 -24.15 -16.69 -6.13
N LYS A 130 -25.39 -16.31 -6.46
CA LYS A 130 -25.74 -15.56 -7.67
C LYS A 130 -25.14 -14.15 -7.73
N ASP A 131 -24.84 -13.57 -6.56
CA ASP A 131 -24.35 -12.20 -6.43
C ASP A 131 -22.83 -12.11 -6.19
N ILE A 132 -22.12 -13.24 -6.05
CA ILE A 132 -20.68 -13.30 -5.77
C ILE A 132 -19.87 -12.48 -6.80
N ALA A 133 -20.20 -12.60 -8.09
CA ALA A 133 -19.52 -11.88 -9.15
C ALA A 133 -19.69 -10.36 -8.99
N ILE A 134 -20.92 -9.90 -8.73
CA ILE A 134 -21.24 -8.48 -8.51
C ILE A 134 -20.50 -7.95 -7.27
N ALA A 135 -20.50 -8.73 -6.18
CA ALA A 135 -19.84 -8.37 -4.93
C ALA A 135 -18.33 -8.19 -5.12
N THR A 136 -17.73 -9.09 -5.88
CA THR A 136 -16.31 -9.11 -6.20
C THR A 136 -15.91 -7.93 -7.06
N SER A 137 -16.67 -7.67 -8.13
CA SER A 137 -16.45 -6.51 -8.99
C SER A 137 -16.57 -5.21 -8.22
N ASN A 138 -17.56 -5.09 -7.32
CA ASN A 138 -17.69 -3.91 -6.46
C ASN A 138 -16.49 -3.75 -5.52
N ALA A 139 -16.05 -4.82 -4.84
CA ALA A 139 -14.89 -4.75 -3.95
C ALA A 139 -13.61 -4.33 -4.69
N THR A 140 -13.41 -4.83 -5.91
CA THR A 140 -12.29 -4.43 -6.77
C THR A 140 -12.46 -2.99 -7.26
N PHE A 141 -13.67 -2.59 -7.66
CA PHE A 141 -13.96 -1.21 -8.06
C PHE A 141 -13.60 -0.22 -6.95
N PHE A 142 -14.10 -0.42 -5.73
CA PHE A 142 -13.78 0.48 -4.59
C PHE A 142 -12.28 0.51 -4.30
N ARG A 143 -11.59 -0.63 -4.40
CA ARG A 143 -10.14 -0.70 -4.22
C ARG A 143 -9.39 0.10 -5.28
N THR A 144 -9.80 0.00 -6.54
CA THR A 144 -9.19 0.75 -7.66
C THR A 144 -9.48 2.25 -7.58
N VAL A 145 -10.70 2.64 -7.19
CA VAL A 145 -11.00 4.06 -6.94
C VAL A 145 -10.12 4.59 -5.79
N GLY A 146 -10.00 3.80 -4.72
CA GLY A 146 -9.09 4.10 -3.62
C GLY A 146 -7.64 4.25 -4.07
N SER A 147 -7.12 3.37 -4.92
CA SER A 147 -5.73 3.44 -5.38
C SER A 147 -5.43 4.73 -6.15
N VAL A 148 -6.29 5.11 -7.08
CA VAL A 148 -6.13 6.34 -7.87
C VAL A 148 -6.17 7.57 -6.96
N LEU A 149 -7.14 7.64 -6.04
CA LEU A 149 -7.23 8.76 -5.10
C LEU A 149 -6.06 8.81 -4.12
N GLY A 150 -5.63 7.66 -3.61
CA GLY A 150 -4.49 7.56 -2.69
C GLY A 150 -3.20 8.07 -3.34
N VAL A 151 -2.92 7.63 -4.57
CA VAL A 151 -1.76 8.11 -5.34
C VAL A 151 -1.87 9.60 -5.65
N ALA A 152 -3.06 10.10 -6.02
CA ALA A 152 -3.26 11.52 -6.29
C ALA A 152 -3.03 12.40 -5.04
N ILE A 153 -3.56 11.99 -3.88
CA ILE A 153 -3.38 12.73 -2.62
C ILE A 153 -1.92 12.65 -2.16
N ALA A 154 -1.33 11.46 -2.13
CA ALA A 154 0.08 11.30 -1.75
C ALA A 154 1.01 12.06 -2.70
N GLY A 155 0.72 12.07 -4.00
CA GLY A 155 1.43 12.85 -5.02
C GLY A 155 1.26 14.35 -4.86
N THR A 156 0.06 14.82 -4.48
CA THR A 156 -0.15 16.24 -4.18
C THR A 156 0.68 16.66 -2.98
N VAL A 157 0.69 15.86 -1.91
CA VAL A 157 1.49 16.13 -0.71
C VAL A 157 2.99 16.05 -1.02
N PHE A 158 3.43 15.06 -1.79
CA PHE A 158 4.80 14.94 -2.27
C PHE A 158 5.23 16.20 -3.03
N ASN A 159 4.45 16.61 -4.04
CA ASN A 159 4.76 17.78 -4.85
C ASN A 159 4.79 19.08 -4.03
N ASN A 160 3.87 19.24 -3.09
CA ASN A 160 3.87 20.40 -2.18
C ASN A 160 5.11 20.40 -1.26
N ALA A 161 5.52 19.23 -0.78
CA ALA A 161 6.74 19.10 0.03
C ALA A 161 8.00 19.37 -0.80
N ILE A 162 8.07 18.88 -2.05
CA ILE A 162 9.16 19.23 -2.98
C ILE A 162 9.22 20.74 -3.18
N LYS A 163 8.10 21.40 -3.53
CA LYS A 163 8.07 22.87 -3.71
C LYS A 163 8.55 23.60 -2.47
N LYS A 164 8.15 23.14 -1.27
CA LYS A 164 8.55 23.75 0.00
C LYS A 164 10.04 23.58 0.29
N ASN A 165 10.59 22.38 0.09
CA ASN A 165 11.96 22.05 0.50
C ASN A 165 13.00 22.41 -0.58
N LEU A 166 12.61 22.32 -1.85
CA LEU A 166 13.49 22.50 -3.01
C LEU A 166 13.33 23.90 -3.63
N GLY A 167 12.19 24.57 -3.44
CA GLY A 167 11.94 25.92 -3.93
C GLY A 167 13.02 26.95 -3.54
N PRO A 168 13.43 27.04 -2.26
CA PRO A 168 14.50 27.94 -1.86
C PRO A 168 15.86 27.66 -2.53
N LEU A 169 16.13 26.39 -2.88
CA LEU A 169 17.36 25.98 -3.57
C LEU A 169 17.31 26.34 -5.06
N ILE A 170 16.16 26.13 -5.70
CA ILE A 170 15.91 26.51 -7.09
C ILE A 170 16.00 28.04 -7.27
N LEU A 171 15.48 28.81 -6.32
CA LEU A 171 15.57 30.28 -6.36
C LEU A 171 17.02 30.79 -6.31
N LYS A 172 17.92 30.04 -5.64
CA LYS A 172 19.35 30.36 -5.59
C LYS A 172 20.11 29.82 -6.80
N ASN A 173 19.65 28.73 -7.40
CA ASN A 173 20.29 28.06 -8.53
C ASN A 173 19.21 27.63 -9.55
N PRO A 174 18.85 28.50 -10.51
CA PRO A 174 17.75 28.24 -11.46
C PRO A 174 17.94 26.98 -12.31
N ASP A 175 19.20 26.60 -12.57
CA ASP A 175 19.56 25.41 -13.36
C ASP A 175 19.08 24.10 -12.73
N ILE A 176 18.90 24.08 -11.40
CA ILE A 176 18.36 22.92 -10.68
C ILE A 176 16.93 22.59 -11.16
N ALA A 177 16.13 23.59 -11.53
CA ALA A 177 14.76 23.37 -12.01
C ALA A 177 14.73 22.53 -13.30
N ALA A 178 15.69 22.74 -14.19
CA ALA A 178 15.79 22.02 -15.46
C ALA A 178 16.24 20.56 -15.25
N VAL A 179 17.11 20.30 -14.28
CA VAL A 179 17.63 18.94 -14.02
C VAL A 179 16.65 18.08 -13.22
N ILE A 180 15.84 18.68 -12.34
CA ILE A 180 14.75 17.98 -11.63
C ILE A 180 13.75 17.35 -12.60
N SER A 181 13.47 18.01 -13.73
CA SER A 181 12.57 17.48 -14.77
C SER A 181 13.09 16.21 -15.43
N ASP A 182 14.41 16.04 -15.53
CA ASP A 182 15.03 14.93 -16.25
C ASP A 182 15.29 13.68 -15.39
N SER A 183 14.88 13.67 -14.11
CA SER A 183 14.97 12.52 -13.18
C SER A 183 16.38 11.92 -12.94
N TYR A 184 17.44 12.43 -13.59
CA TYR A 184 18.82 12.01 -13.40
C TYR A 184 19.62 13.13 -12.72
N LEU A 185 19.57 13.14 -11.38
CA LEU A 185 20.25 14.15 -10.55
C LEU A 185 21.75 13.87 -10.32
N ALA A 186 22.26 12.73 -10.78
CA ALA A 186 23.47 12.13 -10.19
C ALA A 186 24.81 12.49 -10.87
N SER A 187 24.87 13.44 -11.80
CA SER A 187 26.16 13.69 -12.50
C SER A 187 26.46 15.13 -12.91
N THR A 188 25.60 16.10 -12.59
CA THR A 188 25.75 17.46 -13.13
C THR A 188 26.08 18.53 -12.08
N PHE A 189 25.88 18.25 -10.78
CA PHE A 189 26.05 19.26 -9.72
C PHE A 189 27.22 18.95 -8.78
N ASP A 190 27.72 20.00 -8.13
CA ASP A 190 28.67 19.88 -7.04
C ASP A 190 28.06 19.06 -5.88
N SER A 191 28.90 18.26 -5.22
CA SER A 191 28.53 17.29 -4.17
C SER A 191 27.69 17.90 -3.04
N ALA A 192 27.90 19.18 -2.70
CA ALA A 192 27.16 19.87 -1.65
C ALA A 192 25.71 20.22 -2.02
N ILE A 193 25.42 20.45 -3.31
CA ILE A 193 24.07 20.75 -3.81
C ILE A 193 23.30 19.44 -3.96
N GLU A 194 23.96 18.40 -4.45
CA GLU A 194 23.37 17.06 -4.60
C GLU A 194 22.78 16.55 -3.28
N VAL A 195 23.55 16.62 -2.18
CA VAL A 195 23.08 16.23 -0.85
C VAL A 195 21.82 17.01 -0.42
N GLN A 196 21.76 18.31 -0.70
CA GLN A 196 20.59 19.14 -0.36
C GLN A 196 19.35 18.75 -1.18
N ILE A 197 19.54 18.40 -2.45
CA ILE A 197 18.45 17.92 -3.32
C ILE A 197 17.93 16.57 -2.81
N LEU A 198 18.83 15.61 -2.57
CA LEU A 198 18.47 14.29 -2.04
C LEU A 198 17.70 14.39 -0.73
N HIS A 199 18.16 15.27 0.17
CA HIS A 199 17.48 15.54 1.42
C HIS A 199 16.07 16.10 1.24
N ALA A 200 15.90 17.08 0.35
CA ALA A 200 14.59 17.65 0.03
C ALA A 200 13.62 16.60 -0.53
N TYR A 201 14.12 15.70 -1.40
CA TYR A 201 13.35 14.57 -1.92
C TYR A 201 12.97 13.56 -0.85
N MET A 202 13.90 13.22 0.05
CA MET A 202 13.64 12.33 1.17
C MET A 202 12.53 12.88 2.09
N LEU A 203 12.58 14.17 2.41
CA LEU A 203 11.53 14.83 3.19
C LEU A 203 10.16 14.81 2.49
N ALA A 204 10.14 14.96 1.17
CA ALA A 204 8.91 14.86 0.39
C ALA A 204 8.35 13.43 0.37
N LEU A 205 9.20 12.42 0.18
CA LEU A 205 8.82 11.00 0.25
C LEU A 205 8.28 10.62 1.61
N ARG A 206 8.93 11.06 2.71
CA ARG A 206 8.41 10.89 4.07
C ARG A 206 7.01 11.46 4.22
N SER A 207 6.76 12.64 3.65
CA SER A 207 5.44 13.27 3.71
C SER A 207 4.39 12.44 2.97
N ALA A 208 4.74 11.87 1.82
CA ALA A 208 3.86 10.95 1.07
C ALA A 208 3.56 9.66 1.86
N PHE A 209 4.59 9.05 2.47
CA PHE A 209 4.41 7.84 3.28
C PHE A 209 3.56 8.11 4.54
N ARG A 210 3.76 9.26 5.21
CA ARG A 210 2.95 9.64 6.38
C ARG A 210 1.47 9.78 6.07
N VAL A 211 1.12 10.24 4.88
CA VAL A 211 -0.28 10.33 4.43
C VAL A 211 -0.91 8.95 4.21
N CYS A 212 -0.11 7.93 3.89
CA CYS A 212 -0.60 6.57 3.74
C CYS A 212 -0.96 5.92 5.09
N ILE A 213 -0.34 6.35 6.20
CA ILE A 213 -0.60 5.81 7.56
C ILE A 213 -2.09 5.94 7.96
N PRO A 214 -2.72 7.14 7.93
CA PRO A 214 -4.12 7.26 8.30
C PRO A 214 -5.04 6.50 7.34
N PHE A 215 -4.68 6.31 6.06
CA PHE A 215 -5.47 5.46 5.16
C PHE A 215 -5.48 4.01 5.64
N MET A 216 -4.31 3.45 5.98
CA MET A 216 -4.21 2.10 6.50
C MET A 216 -4.88 1.95 7.88
N GLY A 217 -4.75 2.96 8.74
CA GLY A 217 -5.44 3.01 10.03
C GLY A 217 -6.96 3.07 9.89
N LEU A 218 -7.48 3.82 8.91
CA LEU A 218 -8.92 3.84 8.60
C LEU A 218 -9.39 2.51 8.03
N ALA A 219 -8.60 1.86 7.16
CA ALA A 219 -8.89 0.51 6.71
C ALA A 219 -9.03 -0.45 7.91
N PHE A 220 -8.08 -0.41 8.85
CA PHE A 220 -8.15 -1.19 10.09
C PHE A 220 -9.41 -0.88 10.89
N PHE A 221 -9.71 0.39 11.14
CA PHE A 221 -10.89 0.82 11.88
C PHE A 221 -12.19 0.33 11.24
N PHE A 222 -12.36 0.51 9.93
CA PHE A 222 -13.57 0.07 9.23
C PHE A 222 -13.70 -1.46 9.17
N SER A 223 -12.58 -2.18 9.17
CA SER A 223 -12.58 -3.64 9.19
C SER A 223 -13.18 -4.25 10.47
N LEU A 224 -13.21 -3.49 11.57
CA LEU A 224 -13.83 -3.92 12.84
C LEU A 224 -15.36 -4.03 12.72
N PHE A 225 -15.97 -3.35 11.75
CA PHE A 225 -17.42 -3.40 11.52
C PHE A 225 -17.86 -4.55 10.61
N ILE A 226 -16.90 -5.34 10.08
CA ILE A 226 -17.19 -6.51 9.26
C ILE A 226 -17.72 -7.62 10.19
N LYS A 227 -18.99 -7.99 10.04
CA LYS A 227 -19.56 -9.12 10.78
C LYS A 227 -19.15 -10.45 10.17
N ARG A 228 -19.01 -11.46 11.04
CA ARG A 228 -18.69 -12.83 10.65
C ARG A 228 -19.89 -13.46 9.96
N HIS A 229 -19.72 -13.92 8.74
CA HIS A 229 -20.64 -14.85 8.09
C HIS A 229 -20.03 -16.26 8.10
N LYS A 230 -20.86 -17.30 8.31
CA LYS A 230 -20.39 -18.68 8.28
C LYS A 230 -20.00 -19.02 6.84
N LEU A 231 -18.77 -19.51 6.64
CA LEU A 231 -18.40 -20.15 5.38
C LEU A 231 -19.26 -21.42 5.24
N SER A 232 -20.16 -21.45 4.25
CA SER A 232 -20.96 -22.65 3.97
C SER A 232 -20.01 -23.76 3.52
N LYS A 233 -19.95 -24.85 4.28
CA LYS A 233 -19.16 -26.05 3.95
C LYS A 233 -19.88 -26.99 2.98
N THR A 234 -21.03 -26.61 2.44
CA THR A 234 -21.87 -27.52 1.64
C THR A 234 -21.66 -27.29 0.16
N LEU A 235 -20.80 -28.11 -0.45
CA LEU A 235 -21.01 -28.56 -1.82
C LEU A 235 -22.26 -29.45 -1.78
N GLU A 236 -23.45 -28.86 -1.90
CA GLU A 236 -24.62 -29.67 -2.27
C GLU A 236 -24.32 -30.24 -3.66
N PRO A 237 -24.37 -31.57 -3.84
CA PRO A 237 -24.19 -32.17 -5.14
C PRO A 237 -25.29 -31.60 -6.03
N VAL A 238 -24.89 -31.08 -7.19
CA VAL A 238 -25.81 -30.71 -8.25
C VAL A 238 -26.56 -31.98 -8.62
N VAL A 239 -27.78 -32.13 -8.12
CA VAL A 239 -28.71 -33.13 -8.61
C VAL A 239 -29.10 -32.66 -10.00
N LEU A 240 -28.51 -33.29 -11.01
CA LEU A 240 -28.97 -33.22 -12.38
C LEU A 240 -30.24 -34.08 -12.43
N GLU A 241 -31.41 -33.46 -12.32
CA GLU A 241 -32.66 -34.04 -12.84
C GLU A 241 -32.86 -33.64 -14.30
#